data_AF-A0A812SJ25-F1
#
_entry.id   AF-A0A812SJ25-F1
#
_cell.length_a   1.000
_cell.length_b   1.000
_cell.length_c   1.000
_cell.angle_alpha   90.00
_cell.angle_beta   90.00
_cell.angle_gamma   90.00
#
_symmetry.space_group_name_H-M   'P 1'
#
loop_
_entity.id
_entity.type
_entity.pdbx_description
1 polymer ?
#
loop_
_entity_poly.entity_id
_entity_poly.type
_entity_poly.pdbx_seq_one_letter_code
_entity_poly.pdbx_strand_id
1 'polypeptide(L)'
;MGRPVQTGPPDEAASEKGAPATSTDPVSMHLQGRQELDVERSRLLSPYDIFFSQNHIRPEFQDGRSIDSAVEFIGSRRFAPHDAKDLGVPQKTDWWLLLPPFPPIEVIQWRIKLREEDGCQVVDDNGNELYGDREWYSLDNRRLYCLQKAAAALYPKQVLVLVSIVHQEEGTCREFRKFRSVDRGRSIRLGHRDSPNLPRWCLRLEVLRALAPHTAQAVQVQFFSTQVGLEEEVLPAGSTLPRLSRPRRPDRDRQGWIRRARQKDSREQPDDSTGPPWGSHLANASLFVLVYASMRLLFAMWHHYNYR
;
A
#
# COMPACT_ATOMS: atom_id res chain seq x y z
N MET A 1 84.39 34.34 -30.71
CA MET A 1 83.09 34.55 -31.39
C MET A 1 82.22 33.32 -31.14
N GLY A 2 81.38 33.36 -30.10
CA GLY A 2 80.46 32.28 -29.75
C GLY A 2 79.04 32.68 -30.13
N ARG A 3 78.36 31.88 -30.96
CA ARG A 3 76.93 32.04 -31.26
C ARG A 3 76.12 31.29 -30.20
N PRO A 4 75.01 31.87 -29.70
CA PRO A 4 74.08 31.12 -28.87
C PRO A 4 73.14 30.28 -29.75
N VAL A 5 72.94 29.03 -29.33
CA VAL A 5 71.95 28.09 -29.88
C VAL A 5 70.60 28.42 -29.25
N GLN A 6 69.60 28.74 -30.07
CA GLN A 6 68.19 28.82 -29.66
C GLN A 6 67.58 27.42 -29.71
N THR A 7 67.26 26.87 -28.54
CA THR A 7 66.39 25.71 -28.37
C THR A 7 64.96 26.20 -28.19
N GLY A 8 64.10 25.98 -29.19
CA GLY A 8 62.65 26.12 -29.03
C GLY A 8 62.05 24.87 -28.38
N PRO A 9 60.98 24.99 -27.58
CA PRO A 9 60.19 23.83 -27.16
C PRO A 9 59.11 23.48 -28.20
N PRO A 10 58.93 22.20 -28.54
CA PRO A 10 57.72 21.70 -29.16
C PRO A 10 56.71 21.25 -28.08
N ASP A 11 55.54 20.80 -28.55
CA ASP A 11 54.53 19.98 -27.86
C ASP A 11 53.28 20.70 -27.36
N GLU A 12 52.40 20.94 -28.35
CA GLU A 12 50.98 20.58 -28.37
C GLU A 12 50.44 19.93 -27.08
N ALA A 13 49.75 20.75 -26.29
CA ALA A 13 48.81 20.28 -25.28
C ALA A 13 47.56 19.70 -25.97
N ALA A 14 47.61 18.41 -26.30
CA ALA A 14 46.43 17.63 -26.62
C ALA A 14 45.62 17.42 -25.32
N SER A 15 44.70 18.35 -25.07
CA SER A 15 43.67 18.24 -24.04
C SER A 15 42.75 17.06 -24.35
N GLU A 16 43.07 15.88 -23.81
CA GLU A 16 42.14 14.75 -23.70
C GLU A 16 40.88 15.22 -22.94
N LYS A 17 39.85 15.58 -23.70
CA LYS A 17 38.47 15.61 -23.21
C LYS A 17 38.12 14.16 -22.83
N GLY A 18 38.37 13.80 -21.58
CA GLY A 18 37.89 12.57 -20.98
C GLY A 18 36.38 12.50 -21.18
N ALA A 19 35.93 11.59 -22.04
CA ALA A 19 34.52 11.28 -22.17
C ALA A 19 34.00 10.85 -20.79
N PRO A 20 32.86 11.36 -20.33
CA PRO A 20 32.30 10.96 -19.05
C PRO A 20 32.05 9.45 -19.10
N ALA A 21 32.79 8.69 -18.30
CA ALA A 21 32.54 7.27 -18.14
C ALA A 21 31.11 7.11 -17.61
N THR A 22 30.19 6.72 -18.49
CA THR A 22 28.82 6.37 -18.13
C THR A 22 28.88 5.05 -17.37
N SER A 23 29.23 5.12 -16.08
CA SER A 23 29.13 3.98 -15.17
C SER A 23 27.67 3.62 -15.07
N THR A 24 27.25 2.64 -15.87
CA THR A 24 25.86 2.21 -15.91
C THR A 24 25.65 1.37 -14.67
N ASP A 25 24.84 1.88 -13.73
CA ASP A 25 24.56 1.21 -12.47
C ASP A 25 24.06 -0.22 -12.75
N PRO A 26 24.70 -1.27 -12.20
CA PRO A 26 24.33 -2.67 -12.44
C PRO A 26 22.87 -2.98 -12.04
N VAL A 27 22.30 -2.22 -11.10
CA VAL A 27 20.87 -2.33 -10.75
C VAL A 27 20.01 -1.79 -11.89
N SER A 28 20.38 -0.65 -12.46
CA SER A 28 19.65 -0.01 -13.56
C SER A 28 19.63 -0.89 -14.81
N MET A 29 20.78 -1.48 -15.19
CA MET A 29 20.84 -2.39 -16.36
C MET A 29 19.94 -3.61 -16.22
N HIS A 30 19.78 -4.14 -15.00
CA HIS A 30 18.93 -5.31 -14.79
C HIS A 30 17.44 -4.96 -14.84
N LEU A 31 17.09 -3.75 -14.43
CA LEU A 31 15.70 -3.27 -14.42
C LEU A 31 15.26 -2.71 -15.80
N GLN A 32 16.20 -2.21 -16.60
CA GLN A 32 15.95 -1.62 -17.93
C GLN A 32 15.30 -2.59 -18.95
N GLY A 33 15.38 -3.91 -18.74
CA GLY A 33 14.77 -4.88 -19.64
C GLY A 33 13.24 -4.97 -19.58
N ARG A 34 12.55 -4.29 -18.66
CA ARG A 34 11.12 -4.55 -18.40
C ARG A 34 10.17 -3.35 -18.38
N GLN A 35 10.64 -2.13 -18.14
CA GLN A 35 9.86 -0.89 -18.25
C GLN A 35 10.81 0.28 -18.01
N GLU A 36 10.61 1.42 -18.68
CA GLU A 36 11.31 2.66 -18.35
C GLU A 36 10.94 3.03 -16.90
N LEU A 37 11.92 2.92 -15.99
CA LEU A 37 11.68 3.19 -14.58
C LEU A 37 11.51 4.69 -14.38
N ASP A 38 10.34 5.08 -13.88
CA ASP A 38 10.15 6.40 -13.32
C ASP A 38 10.97 6.51 -12.03
N VAL A 39 12.14 7.15 -12.12
CA VAL A 39 13.10 7.30 -11.01
C VAL A 39 12.48 8.07 -9.84
N GLU A 40 11.55 8.99 -10.10
CA GLU A 40 10.91 9.77 -9.05
C GLU A 40 9.97 8.90 -8.21
N ARG A 41 9.24 8.00 -8.87
CA ARG A 41 8.27 7.10 -8.24
C ARG A 41 8.87 5.77 -7.78
N SER A 42 10.02 5.38 -8.30
CA SER A 42 10.62 4.07 -7.97
C SER A 42 11.44 4.14 -6.68
N ARG A 43 11.20 3.21 -5.75
CA ARG A 43 12.03 3.05 -4.53
C ARG A 43 12.29 1.58 -4.22
N LEU A 44 13.39 1.33 -3.49
CA LEU A 44 13.64 0.05 -2.86
C LEU A 44 13.14 0.09 -1.42
N LEU A 45 12.18 -0.77 -1.09
CA LEU A 45 11.65 -0.92 0.28
C LEU A 45 11.83 -2.35 0.76
N SER A 46 11.92 -2.54 2.09
CA SER A 46 11.81 -3.88 2.64
C SER A 46 10.36 -4.36 2.52
N PRO A 47 10.11 -5.60 2.04
CA PRO A 47 8.76 -6.18 2.07
C PRO A 47 8.14 -6.21 3.48
N TYR A 48 8.99 -6.21 4.53
CA TYR A 48 8.56 -6.20 5.92
C TYR A 48 8.03 -4.85 6.41
N ASP A 49 8.41 -3.76 5.73
CA ASP A 49 7.99 -2.39 6.05
C ASP A 49 6.73 -1.97 5.28
N ILE A 50 6.17 -2.86 4.47
CA ILE A 50 4.97 -2.62 3.67
C ILE A 50 3.81 -3.41 4.27
N PHE A 51 2.71 -2.71 4.54
CA PHE A 51 1.52 -3.27 5.17
C PHE A 51 0.40 -3.57 4.16
N PHE A 52 -0.45 -4.53 4.50
CA PHE A 52 -1.64 -4.81 3.72
C PHE A 52 -2.69 -3.72 3.89
N SER A 53 -3.23 -3.20 2.79
CA SER A 53 -4.34 -2.24 2.83
C SER A 53 -5.68 -2.89 3.20
N GLN A 54 -5.83 -4.20 2.99
CA GLN A 54 -7.06 -4.95 3.26
C GLN A 54 -6.74 -6.18 4.11
N ASN A 55 -7.71 -6.57 4.94
CA ASN A 55 -7.59 -7.73 5.82
C ASN A 55 -7.85 -9.09 5.13
N HIS A 56 -7.98 -9.10 3.81
CA HIS A 56 -8.40 -10.26 3.04
C HIS A 56 -7.86 -10.22 1.60
N ILE A 57 -7.34 -11.35 1.10
CA ILE A 57 -7.04 -11.57 -0.32
C ILE A 57 -7.60 -12.89 -0.83
N ARG A 58 -7.86 -12.92 -2.14
CA ARG A 58 -8.19 -14.15 -2.85
C ARG A 58 -6.93 -15.02 -3.02
N PRO A 59 -7.06 -16.35 -2.96
CA PRO A 59 -5.93 -17.26 -3.12
C PRO A 59 -5.42 -17.36 -4.57
N GLU A 60 -6.15 -16.81 -5.54
CA GLU A 60 -5.76 -16.77 -6.94
C GLU A 60 -5.60 -15.34 -7.49
N PHE A 61 -4.72 -15.20 -8.46
CA PHE A 61 -4.61 -14.05 -9.35
C PHE A 61 -5.77 -14.02 -10.36
N GLN A 62 -5.91 -12.90 -11.08
CA GLN A 62 -6.98 -12.75 -12.09
C GLN A 62 -6.82 -13.72 -13.27
N ASP A 63 -5.61 -14.20 -13.53
CA ASP A 63 -5.29 -15.20 -14.55
C ASP A 63 -5.50 -16.65 -14.07
N GLY A 64 -6.02 -16.84 -12.85
CA GLY A 64 -6.30 -18.16 -12.26
C GLY A 64 -5.09 -18.84 -11.61
N ARG A 65 -3.89 -18.25 -11.66
CA ARG A 65 -2.72 -18.81 -10.96
C ARG A 65 -2.87 -18.65 -9.46
N SER A 66 -2.46 -19.65 -8.67
CA SER A 66 -2.46 -19.53 -7.22
C SER A 66 -1.36 -18.59 -6.73
N ILE A 67 -1.61 -17.88 -5.63
CA ILE A 67 -0.62 -16.99 -5.02
C ILE A 67 0.61 -17.75 -4.51
N ASP A 68 0.43 -18.99 -4.06
CA ASP A 68 1.54 -19.82 -3.56
C ASP A 68 2.44 -20.29 -4.70
N SER A 69 1.87 -20.70 -5.83
CA SER A 69 2.67 -21.04 -7.02
C SER A 69 3.48 -19.83 -7.51
N ALA A 70 2.90 -18.62 -7.46
CA ALA A 70 3.61 -17.41 -7.85
C ALA A 70 4.84 -17.10 -6.98
N VAL A 71 4.86 -17.52 -5.71
CA VAL A 71 6.01 -17.34 -4.81
C VAL A 71 7.23 -18.12 -5.30
N GLU A 72 7.02 -19.32 -5.84
CA GLU A 72 8.09 -20.18 -6.34
C GLU A 72 8.84 -19.56 -7.53
N PHE A 73 8.17 -18.67 -8.27
CA PHE A 73 8.75 -17.95 -9.41
C PHE A 73 9.46 -16.65 -9.02
N ILE A 74 9.43 -16.25 -7.73
CA ILE A 74 10.14 -15.06 -7.27
C ILE A 74 11.62 -15.40 -7.15
N GLY A 75 12.43 -14.84 -8.05
CA GLY A 75 13.88 -14.92 -7.97
C GLY A 75 14.43 -14.01 -6.88
N SER A 76 15.68 -14.23 -6.49
CA SER A 76 16.41 -13.29 -5.64
C SER A 76 17.85 -13.14 -6.11
N ARG A 77 18.41 -11.95 -5.93
CA ARG A 77 19.80 -11.64 -6.29
C ARG A 77 20.48 -10.93 -5.14
N ARG A 78 21.67 -11.39 -4.76
CA ARG A 78 22.51 -10.75 -3.75
C ARG A 78 23.24 -9.55 -4.35
N PHE A 79 23.32 -8.48 -3.57
CA PHE A 79 24.06 -7.26 -3.88
C PHE A 79 25.02 -6.93 -2.73
N ALA A 80 26.16 -6.35 -3.09
CA ALA A 80 27.11 -5.80 -2.13
C ALA A 80 26.69 -4.38 -1.72
N PRO A 81 27.16 -3.87 -0.58
CA PRO A 81 26.75 -2.54 -0.08
C PRO A 81 27.11 -1.38 -1.01
N HIS A 82 28.08 -1.55 -1.91
CA HIS A 82 28.55 -0.51 -2.82
C HIS A 82 27.78 -0.43 -4.15
N ASP A 83 26.87 -1.38 -4.40
CA ASP A 83 26.26 -1.56 -5.71
C ASP A 83 25.03 -0.65 -5.97
N ALA A 84 24.50 0.07 -4.97
CA ALA A 84 23.26 0.84 -5.11
C ALA A 84 23.29 2.19 -4.36
N LYS A 85 24.02 3.17 -4.90
CA LYS A 85 24.16 4.50 -4.26
C LYS A 85 22.89 5.36 -4.36
N ASP A 86 22.07 5.18 -5.39
CA ASP A 86 21.03 6.16 -5.75
C ASP A 86 19.61 5.76 -5.31
N LEU A 87 19.41 4.55 -4.79
CA LEU A 87 18.07 4.01 -4.48
C LEU A 87 17.72 4.03 -2.98
N GLY A 88 18.51 4.72 -2.15
CA GLY A 88 18.23 4.86 -0.71
C GLY A 88 18.51 3.58 0.12
N VAL A 89 19.39 2.70 -0.38
CA VAL A 89 19.70 1.41 0.25
C VAL A 89 20.65 1.57 1.44
N PRO A 90 20.49 0.78 2.53
CA PRO A 90 21.45 0.74 3.63
C PRO A 90 22.84 0.26 3.19
N GLN A 91 23.86 1.10 3.38
CA GLN A 91 25.22 0.90 2.86
C GLN A 91 26.13 -0.02 3.69
N LYS A 92 25.61 -0.68 4.72
CA LYS A 92 26.46 -1.36 5.72
C LYS A 92 26.54 -2.88 5.59
N THR A 93 25.56 -3.51 4.95
CA THR A 93 25.43 -4.97 4.94
C THR A 93 24.99 -5.48 3.58
N ASP A 94 25.35 -6.72 3.27
CA ASP A 94 24.82 -7.41 2.10
C ASP A 94 23.30 -7.49 2.17
N TRP A 95 22.68 -7.34 1.02
CA TRP A 95 21.23 -7.37 0.89
C TRP A 95 20.82 -8.15 -0.35
N TRP A 96 19.55 -8.56 -0.37
CA TRP A 96 18.96 -9.35 -1.44
C TRP A 96 17.83 -8.57 -2.10
N LEU A 97 17.85 -8.46 -3.42
CA LEU A 97 16.77 -7.92 -4.22
C LEU A 97 15.83 -9.05 -4.64
N LEU A 98 14.55 -8.92 -4.34
CA LEU A 98 13.52 -9.80 -4.90
C LEU A 98 13.22 -9.41 -6.35
N LEU A 99 13.16 -10.42 -7.22
CA LEU A 99 12.92 -10.29 -8.65
C LEU A 99 11.61 -11.02 -9.00
N PRO A 100 10.44 -10.41 -8.72
CA PRO A 100 9.17 -11.05 -9.01
C PRO A 100 8.90 -11.15 -10.53
N PRO A 101 8.06 -12.11 -10.97
CA PRO A 101 7.65 -12.25 -12.36
C PRO A 101 6.51 -11.28 -12.75
N PHE A 102 6.22 -10.28 -11.93
CA PHE A 102 5.15 -9.30 -12.13
C PHE A 102 5.70 -7.88 -11.99
N PRO A 103 4.99 -6.86 -12.53
CA PRO A 103 5.40 -5.46 -12.39
C PRO A 103 5.54 -5.03 -10.92
N PRO A 104 6.38 -4.02 -10.63
CA PRO A 104 6.52 -3.45 -9.28
C PRO A 104 5.16 -3.18 -8.63
N ILE A 105 5.04 -3.50 -7.34
CA ILE A 105 3.80 -3.20 -6.62
C ILE A 105 3.70 -1.71 -6.36
N GLU A 106 2.47 -1.21 -6.40
CA GLU A 106 2.17 0.15 -6.02
C GLU A 106 2.02 0.24 -4.49
N VAL A 107 2.67 1.25 -3.92
CA VAL A 107 2.62 1.55 -2.49
C VAL A 107 2.30 3.01 -2.26
N ILE A 108 1.65 3.31 -1.15
CA ILE A 108 1.33 4.67 -0.72
C ILE A 108 1.66 4.86 0.75
N GLN A 109 2.18 6.03 1.12
CA GLN A 109 2.24 6.43 2.53
C GLN A 109 0.87 6.89 3.01
N TRP A 110 0.30 6.18 3.98
CA TRP A 110 -1.05 6.44 4.46
C TRP A 110 -1.16 6.36 5.97
N ARG A 111 -2.11 7.10 6.55
CA ARG A 111 -2.52 7.01 7.96
C ARG A 111 -3.85 6.29 8.03
N ILE A 112 -3.84 5.04 8.49
CA ILE A 112 -5.07 4.25 8.59
C ILE A 112 -5.95 4.72 9.74
N LYS A 113 -7.28 4.63 9.56
CA LYS A 113 -8.22 4.79 10.68
C LYS A 113 -8.11 3.57 11.58
N LEU A 114 -7.85 3.79 12.87
CA LEU A 114 -7.78 2.70 13.84
C LEU A 114 -9.20 2.14 14.08
N ARG A 115 -9.28 0.81 14.19
CA ARG A 115 -10.52 0.08 14.44
C ARG A 115 -10.31 -0.96 15.52
N GLU A 116 -11.34 -1.18 16.33
CA GLU A 116 -11.41 -2.29 17.25
C GLU A 116 -11.68 -3.60 16.49
N GLU A 117 -11.64 -4.74 17.19
CA GLU A 117 -11.84 -6.07 16.60
C GLU A 117 -13.26 -6.27 16.02
N ASP A 118 -14.25 -5.57 16.59
CA ASP A 118 -15.62 -5.52 16.10
C ASP A 118 -15.77 -4.67 14.83
N GLY A 119 -14.70 -3.97 14.42
CA GLY A 119 -14.65 -3.07 13.29
C GLY A 119 -15.16 -1.66 13.57
N CYS A 120 -15.55 -1.34 14.80
CA CYS A 120 -15.86 0.02 15.24
C CYS A 120 -14.64 0.91 15.15
N GLN A 121 -14.86 2.20 14.91
CA GLN A 121 -13.78 3.18 14.84
C GLN A 121 -13.29 3.47 16.25
N VAL A 122 -11.98 3.45 16.45
CA VAL A 122 -11.40 3.91 17.72
C VAL A 122 -11.49 5.44 17.73
N VAL A 123 -12.09 6.00 18.79
CA VAL A 123 -12.23 7.44 18.99
C VAL A 123 -11.52 7.88 20.27
N ASP A 124 -11.02 9.11 20.31
CA ASP A 124 -10.46 9.72 21.52
C ASP A 124 -11.55 10.12 22.52
N ASP A 125 -11.15 10.64 23.69
CA ASP A 125 -12.08 11.10 24.74
C ASP A 125 -13.01 12.25 24.27
N ASN A 126 -12.63 12.95 23.20
CA ASN A 126 -13.41 14.03 22.60
C ASN A 126 -14.34 13.54 21.47
N GLY A 127 -14.32 12.24 21.15
CA GLY A 127 -15.08 11.63 20.06
C GLY A 127 -14.46 11.80 18.68
N ASN A 128 -13.21 12.25 18.56
CA ASN A 128 -12.49 12.33 17.28
C ASN A 128 -11.96 10.95 16.88
N GLU A 129 -12.03 10.63 15.58
CA GLU A 129 -11.46 9.39 15.05
C GLU A 129 -9.93 9.36 15.25
N LEU A 130 -9.42 8.25 15.78
CA LEU A 130 -7.98 8.03 15.89
C LEU A 130 -7.41 7.42 14.60
N TYR A 131 -6.25 7.95 14.21
CA TYR A 131 -5.49 7.50 13.05
C TYR A 131 -4.15 6.95 13.51
N GLY A 132 -3.69 5.88 12.86
CA GLY A 132 -2.35 5.35 13.06
C GLY A 132 -1.27 6.28 12.52
N ASP A 133 -0.04 5.78 12.64
CA ASP A 133 1.15 6.41 12.09
C ASP A 133 1.12 6.38 10.56
N ARG A 134 1.95 7.22 9.94
CA ARG A 134 2.10 7.25 8.49
C ARG A 134 3.05 6.13 8.09
N GLU A 135 2.51 5.09 7.47
CA GLU A 135 3.25 3.88 7.09
C GLU A 135 3.04 3.57 5.60
N TRP A 136 3.83 2.66 5.04
CA TRP A 136 3.70 2.21 3.66
C TRP A 136 2.65 1.11 3.54
N TYR A 137 1.66 1.32 2.68
CA TYR A 137 0.61 0.33 2.42
C TYR A 137 0.59 -0.04 0.95
N SER A 138 0.36 -1.33 0.66
CA SER A 138 0.26 -1.80 -0.72
C SER A 138 -1.14 -1.63 -1.30
N LEU A 139 -1.21 -1.25 -2.57
CA LEU A 139 -2.43 -1.28 -3.37
C LEU A 139 -2.68 -2.66 -4.01
N ASP A 140 -1.69 -3.57 -3.98
CA ASP A 140 -1.79 -4.95 -4.46
C ASP A 140 -1.38 -5.97 -3.37
N ASN A 141 -2.32 -6.24 -2.47
CA ASN A 141 -2.10 -7.14 -1.34
C ASN A 141 -1.74 -8.59 -1.74
N ARG A 142 -2.16 -9.06 -2.92
CA ARG A 142 -1.82 -10.43 -3.38
C ARG A 142 -0.35 -10.51 -3.74
N ARG A 143 0.15 -9.55 -4.51
CA ARG A 143 1.58 -9.47 -4.84
C ARG A 143 2.43 -9.21 -3.60
N LEU A 144 1.99 -8.35 -2.68
CA LEU A 144 2.68 -8.12 -1.41
C LEU A 144 2.81 -9.41 -0.60
N TYR A 145 1.74 -10.21 -0.48
CA TYR A 145 1.80 -11.51 0.21
C TYR A 145 2.90 -12.40 -0.38
N CYS A 146 2.97 -12.49 -1.71
CA CYS A 146 4.00 -13.31 -2.36
C CYS A 146 5.41 -12.80 -2.06
N LEU A 147 5.62 -11.47 -2.11
CA LEU A 147 6.90 -10.83 -1.79
C LEU A 147 7.32 -11.06 -0.35
N GLN A 148 6.40 -10.91 0.61
CA GLN A 148 6.69 -11.15 2.01
C GLN A 148 6.99 -12.62 2.32
N LYS A 149 6.29 -13.56 1.67
CA LYS A 149 6.56 -15.00 1.81
C LYS A 149 7.94 -15.36 1.23
N ALA A 150 8.31 -14.81 0.08
CA ALA A 150 9.65 -14.97 -0.49
C ALA A 150 10.73 -14.34 0.40
N ALA A 151 10.47 -13.15 0.97
CA ALA A 151 11.39 -12.50 1.90
C ALA A 151 11.61 -13.32 3.17
N ALA A 152 10.53 -13.87 3.75
CA ALA A 152 10.59 -14.70 4.95
C ALA A 152 11.49 -15.94 4.77
N ALA A 153 11.52 -16.53 3.57
CA ALA A 153 12.40 -17.64 3.24
C ALA A 153 13.90 -17.26 3.21
N LEU A 154 14.21 -15.97 3.04
CA LEU A 154 15.57 -15.43 3.08
C LEU A 154 15.96 -14.87 4.47
N TYR A 155 15.05 -14.90 5.45
CA TYR A 155 15.34 -14.40 6.80
C TYR A 155 16.51 -15.19 7.45
N PRO A 156 17.48 -14.55 8.14
CA PRO A 156 17.53 -13.15 8.61
C PRO A 156 18.24 -12.18 7.67
N LYS A 157 18.36 -12.48 6.37
CA LYS A 157 19.02 -11.57 5.42
C LYS A 157 18.16 -10.32 5.21
N GLN A 158 18.83 -9.21 4.92
CA GLN A 158 18.16 -7.98 4.52
C GLN A 158 17.61 -8.16 3.11
N VAL A 159 16.30 -8.00 2.94
CA VAL A 159 15.60 -8.20 1.66
C VAL A 159 14.91 -6.90 1.27
N LEU A 160 15.08 -6.51 0.01
CA LEU A 160 14.48 -5.34 -0.61
C LEU A 160 13.71 -5.73 -1.87
N VAL A 161 12.73 -4.92 -2.22
CA VAL A 161 11.97 -5.05 -3.47
C VAL A 161 11.77 -3.67 -4.08
N LEU A 162 11.78 -3.62 -5.41
CA LEU A 162 11.41 -2.43 -6.16
C LEU A 162 9.90 -2.21 -6.10
N VAL A 163 9.51 -1.01 -5.70
CA VAL A 163 8.11 -0.59 -5.61
C VAL A 163 7.91 0.71 -6.39
N SER A 164 6.67 0.93 -6.81
CA SER A 164 6.20 2.20 -7.38
C SER A 164 5.45 2.99 -6.31
N ILE A 165 5.88 4.20 -6.03
CA ILE A 165 5.22 5.12 -5.10
C ILE A 165 4.06 5.79 -5.82
N VAL A 166 2.88 5.65 -5.23
CA VAL A 166 1.69 6.40 -5.60
C VAL A 166 1.54 7.55 -4.62
N HIS A 167 1.45 8.75 -5.16
CA HIS A 167 1.21 9.94 -4.36
C HIS A 167 -0.29 10.13 -4.08
N GLN A 168 -0.63 10.75 -2.95
CA GLN A 168 -2.03 10.89 -2.52
C GLN A 168 -2.86 11.73 -3.49
N GLU A 169 -2.24 12.75 -4.09
CA GLU A 169 -2.82 13.65 -5.08
C GLU A 169 -3.18 12.96 -6.40
N GLU A 170 -2.58 11.80 -6.69
CA GLU A 170 -2.79 11.04 -7.92
C GLU A 170 -3.93 10.04 -7.78
N GLY A 171 -4.21 9.59 -6.56
CA GLY A 171 -5.18 8.55 -6.29
C GLY A 171 -6.63 9.06 -6.27
N THR A 172 -7.55 8.27 -6.81
CA THR A 172 -8.97 8.53 -6.56
C THR A 172 -9.30 8.18 -5.11
N CYS A 173 -9.91 9.12 -4.37
CA CYS A 173 -10.31 8.94 -2.96
C CYS A 173 -11.09 7.64 -2.64
N ARG A 174 -11.60 6.93 -3.65
CA ARG A 174 -12.33 5.67 -3.50
C ARG A 174 -11.43 4.50 -3.13
N GLU A 175 -10.20 4.44 -3.64
CA GLU A 175 -9.27 3.34 -3.33
C GLU A 175 -8.83 3.40 -1.88
N PHE A 176 -8.66 4.62 -1.34
CA PHE A 176 -8.30 4.87 0.05
C PHE A 176 -9.40 4.50 1.07
N ARG A 177 -10.65 4.32 0.64
CA ARG A 177 -11.74 3.83 1.52
C ARG A 177 -11.63 2.35 1.85
N LYS A 178 -10.79 1.61 1.12
CA LYS A 178 -10.58 0.17 1.29
C LYS A 178 -9.61 -0.16 2.43
N PHE A 179 -8.96 0.85 3.01
CA PHE A 179 -7.99 0.73 4.08
C PHE A 179 -8.71 0.43 5.40
N ARG A 180 -9.00 -0.86 5.60
CA ARG A 180 -9.75 -1.39 6.73
C ARG A 180 -9.01 -2.60 7.27
N SER A 181 -7.97 -2.32 8.05
CA SER A 181 -7.31 -3.35 8.85
C SER A 181 -7.51 -3.09 10.34
N VAL A 182 -7.69 -4.17 11.09
CA VAL A 182 -7.77 -4.17 12.56
C VAL A 182 -6.36 -4.15 13.14
N ASP A 183 -5.40 -4.80 12.49
CA ASP A 183 -4.04 -5.02 12.99
C ASP A 183 -2.98 -4.21 12.26
N ARG A 184 -3.37 -3.04 11.74
CA ARG A 184 -2.52 -2.17 10.93
C ARG A 184 -1.94 -2.83 9.67
N GLY A 185 -2.60 -3.88 9.17
CA GLY A 185 -2.19 -4.56 7.93
C GLY A 185 -0.99 -5.49 8.13
N ARG A 186 -0.77 -5.96 9.35
CA ARG A 186 0.31 -6.91 9.69
C ARG A 186 -0.04 -8.37 9.41
N SER A 187 -1.33 -8.65 9.21
CA SER A 187 -1.80 -9.96 8.78
C SER A 187 -2.84 -9.84 7.68
N ILE A 188 -3.09 -10.97 7.03
CA ILE A 188 -4.10 -11.08 6.00
C ILE A 188 -4.81 -12.43 6.07
N ARG A 189 -6.11 -12.43 5.74
CA ARG A 189 -6.89 -13.66 5.59
C ARG A 189 -6.86 -14.13 4.15
N LEU A 190 -6.65 -15.42 3.92
CA LEU A 190 -6.56 -16.02 2.59
C LEU A 190 -7.84 -16.81 2.29
N GLY A 191 -8.56 -16.45 1.23
CA GLY A 191 -9.67 -17.27 0.72
C GLY A 191 -10.76 -16.44 0.03
N HIS A 192 -11.98 -16.99 -0.01
CA HIS A 192 -13.14 -16.26 -0.49
C HIS A 192 -13.83 -15.58 0.69
N ARG A 193 -14.28 -14.33 0.51
CA ARG A 193 -14.96 -13.52 1.54
C ARG A 193 -16.07 -14.26 2.31
N ASP A 194 -16.78 -15.17 1.65
CA ASP A 194 -17.96 -15.84 2.19
C ASP A 194 -17.61 -17.16 2.91
N SER A 195 -16.35 -17.59 2.86
CA SER A 195 -15.92 -18.81 3.54
C SER A 195 -15.82 -18.57 5.05
N PRO A 196 -16.53 -19.37 5.87
CA PRO A 196 -16.33 -19.34 7.32
C PRO A 196 -14.93 -19.85 7.64
N ASN A 197 -14.21 -19.18 8.54
CA ASN A 197 -12.87 -19.55 9.02
C ASN A 197 -11.74 -19.50 7.98
N LEU A 198 -11.52 -18.30 7.43
CA LEU A 198 -10.38 -18.07 6.55
C LEU A 198 -9.04 -18.19 7.31
N PRO A 199 -8.06 -18.96 6.81
CA PRO A 199 -6.74 -19.02 7.39
C PRO A 199 -6.12 -17.61 7.43
N ARG A 200 -5.59 -17.24 8.60
CA ARG A 200 -4.90 -15.99 8.83
C ARG A 200 -3.40 -16.22 8.66
N TRP A 201 -2.80 -15.48 7.74
CA TRP A 201 -1.36 -15.44 7.56
C TRP A 201 -0.81 -14.16 8.18
N CYS A 202 0.29 -14.26 8.93
CA CYS A 202 1.00 -13.10 9.41
C CYS A 202 2.51 -13.30 9.31
N LEU A 203 3.18 -12.24 8.87
CA LEU A 203 4.60 -12.26 8.55
C LEU A 203 5.45 -12.67 9.77
N ARG A 204 5.13 -12.12 10.95
CA ARG A 204 5.91 -12.36 12.17
C ARG A 204 5.93 -13.84 12.56
N LEU A 205 4.79 -14.53 12.49
CA LEU A 205 4.75 -15.97 12.78
C LEU A 205 5.55 -16.77 11.74
N GLU A 206 5.54 -16.34 10.49
CA GLU A 206 6.30 -17.03 9.44
C GLU A 206 7.81 -16.90 9.63
N VAL A 207 8.28 -15.70 9.99
CA VAL A 207 9.69 -15.46 10.36
C VAL A 207 10.09 -16.30 11.60
N LEU A 208 9.22 -16.37 12.61
CA LEU A 208 9.46 -17.20 13.79
C LEU A 208 9.55 -18.70 13.44
N ARG A 209 8.71 -19.18 12.51
CA ARG A 209 8.80 -20.56 12.00
C ARG A 209 10.10 -20.80 11.26
N ALA A 210 10.57 -19.85 10.47
CA ALA A 210 11.85 -19.96 9.76
C ALA A 210 13.07 -20.02 10.72
N LEU A 211 12.96 -19.40 11.90
CA LEU A 211 13.98 -19.47 12.95
C LEU A 211 13.95 -20.78 13.77
N ALA A 212 12.78 -21.40 13.92
CA ALA A 212 12.58 -22.59 14.75
C ALA A 212 13.44 -23.83 14.38
N PRO A 213 13.73 -24.19 13.11
CA PRO A 213 14.48 -25.42 12.80
C PRO A 213 15.91 -25.44 13.35
N HIS A 214 16.49 -24.28 13.66
CA HIS A 214 17.82 -24.19 14.27
C HIS A 214 17.80 -24.20 15.80
N THR A 215 16.62 -24.22 16.41
CA THR A 215 16.43 -24.22 17.86
C THR A 215 15.76 -25.54 18.23
N ALA A 216 16.55 -26.60 18.42
CA ALA A 216 16.11 -27.99 18.62
C ALA A 216 15.32 -28.27 19.93
N GLN A 217 14.58 -27.29 20.44
CA GLN A 217 13.58 -27.42 21.51
C GLN A 217 12.33 -26.59 21.17
N ALA A 218 11.81 -26.74 19.96
CA ALA A 218 10.55 -26.13 19.54
C ALA A 218 9.38 -26.80 20.28
N VAL A 219 9.08 -26.27 21.47
CA VAL A 219 7.81 -26.42 22.17
C VAL A 219 6.67 -26.14 21.19
N GLN A 220 5.87 -27.17 20.92
CA GLN A 220 4.50 -27.18 20.39
C GLN A 220 3.87 -25.78 20.07
N VAL A 221 4.33 -25.12 18.99
CA VAL A 221 3.75 -23.84 18.53
C VAL A 221 2.36 -24.03 17.90
N GLN A 222 1.86 -25.27 17.83
CA GLN A 222 0.52 -25.58 17.35
C GLN A 222 -0.62 -25.13 18.28
N PHE A 223 -0.36 -24.85 19.58
CA PHE A 223 -1.42 -24.48 20.52
C PHE A 223 -1.67 -22.97 20.71
N PHE A 224 -0.85 -22.10 20.10
CA PHE A 224 -1.00 -20.65 20.32
C PHE A 224 -1.88 -19.91 19.31
N SER A 225 -2.24 -20.53 18.18
CA SER A 225 -3.01 -19.83 17.13
C SER A 225 -4.54 -19.84 17.34
N THR A 226 -5.07 -20.64 18.28
CA THR A 226 -6.53 -20.79 18.46
C THR A 226 -7.00 -20.45 19.89
N GLN A 227 -6.12 -20.36 20.88
CA GLN A 227 -6.51 -20.10 22.26
C GLN A 227 -5.80 -18.95 22.98
N VAL A 228 -4.91 -18.22 22.32
CA VAL A 228 -4.21 -17.14 23.01
C VAL A 228 -4.66 -15.81 22.43
N GLY A 229 -5.67 -15.24 23.10
CA GLY A 229 -5.64 -13.83 23.43
C GLY A 229 -4.33 -13.57 24.17
N LEU A 230 -3.24 -13.52 23.41
CA LEU A 230 -1.99 -12.95 23.86
C LEU A 230 -2.40 -11.51 24.12
N GLU A 231 -2.55 -11.16 25.40
CA GLU A 231 -2.53 -9.76 25.81
C GLU A 231 -1.31 -9.18 25.10
N GLU A 232 -1.58 -8.47 24.01
CA GLU A 232 -0.65 -7.51 23.46
C GLU A 232 -0.36 -6.62 24.65
N GLU A 233 0.85 -6.73 25.19
CA GLU A 233 1.32 -5.91 26.29
C GLU A 233 1.12 -4.46 25.86
N VAL A 234 -0.02 -3.91 26.26
CA VAL A 234 -0.39 -2.52 26.07
C VAL A 234 0.68 -1.76 26.82
N LEU A 235 1.64 -1.22 26.09
CA LEU A 235 2.54 -0.19 26.61
C LEU A 235 1.65 0.79 27.39
N PRO A 236 1.94 1.08 28.67
CA PRO A 236 1.00 1.75 29.54
C PRO A 236 0.80 3.19 29.06
N ALA A 237 -0.23 3.40 28.24
CA ALA A 237 -0.81 4.70 28.02
C ALA A 237 -1.64 5.04 29.26
N GLY A 238 -0.99 5.60 30.28
CA GLY A 238 -1.65 6.23 31.42
C GLY A 238 -2.26 5.25 32.43
N SER A 239 -1.77 5.32 33.67
CA SER A 239 -2.38 4.72 34.86
C SER A 239 -3.90 4.90 34.91
N THR A 240 -4.63 3.79 35.02
CA THR A 240 -6.06 3.79 35.33
C THR A 240 -6.27 4.19 36.80
N LEU A 241 -6.96 5.31 36.99
CA LEU A 241 -7.62 5.62 38.26
C LEU A 241 -8.70 4.56 38.56
N PRO A 242 -9.03 4.30 39.83
CA PRO A 242 -10.03 3.32 40.22
C PRO A 242 -11.37 3.61 39.53
N ARG A 243 -11.81 2.63 38.76
CA ARG A 243 -13.05 2.61 37.99
C ARG A 243 -14.23 2.69 38.97
N LEU A 244 -14.76 3.90 39.18
CA LEU A 244 -16.04 4.09 39.87
C LEU A 244 -17.11 3.28 39.14
N SER A 245 -17.75 2.39 39.88
CA SER A 245 -18.89 1.60 39.43
C SER A 245 -19.98 2.54 38.93
N ARG A 246 -20.11 2.69 37.60
CA ARG A 246 -21.25 3.39 37.02
C ARG A 246 -22.52 2.60 37.37
N PRO A 247 -23.56 3.26 37.91
CA PRO A 247 -24.82 2.59 38.19
C PRO A 247 -25.36 1.97 36.92
N ARG A 248 -25.74 0.69 37.04
CA ARG A 248 -26.54 -0.06 36.08
C ARG A 248 -27.74 0.83 35.70
N ARG A 249 -27.72 1.42 34.49
CA ARG A 249 -28.90 2.12 33.97
C ARG A 249 -30.03 1.08 33.91
N PRO A 250 -31.20 1.36 34.50
CA PRO A 250 -32.33 0.46 34.38
C PRO A 250 -32.71 0.35 32.90
N ASP A 251 -32.96 -0.89 32.52
CA ASP A 251 -33.51 -1.33 31.26
C ASP A 251 -34.70 -0.42 30.89
N ARG A 252 -34.49 0.41 29.86
CA ARG A 252 -35.53 1.29 29.32
C ARG A 252 -35.92 0.73 27.96
N ASP A 253 -36.89 -0.17 28.00
CA ASP A 253 -37.88 -0.46 26.97
C ASP A 253 -37.44 -0.24 25.53
N ARG A 254 -36.74 -1.25 25.01
CA ARG A 254 -36.47 -1.42 23.58
C ARG A 254 -37.69 -2.02 22.84
N GLN A 255 -38.89 -1.51 23.11
CA GLN A 255 -40.13 -1.80 22.35
C GLN A 255 -40.79 -0.55 21.75
N GLY A 256 -40.16 0.64 21.82
CA GLY A 256 -40.83 1.91 21.47
C GLY A 256 -40.52 2.56 20.12
N TRP A 257 -39.65 2.01 19.27
CA TRP A 257 -39.14 2.74 18.08
C TRP A 257 -39.86 2.45 16.75
N ILE A 258 -40.98 1.72 16.76
CA ILE A 258 -41.84 1.51 15.57
C ILE A 258 -43.06 2.47 15.55
N ARG A 259 -43.30 3.30 16.58
CA ARG A 259 -44.45 4.24 16.59
C ARG A 259 -44.10 5.61 17.14
N ARG A 260 -43.29 6.38 16.42
CA ARG A 260 -43.20 7.84 16.60
C ARG A 260 -42.70 8.55 15.34
N ALA A 261 -43.43 8.35 14.25
CA ALA A 261 -43.36 9.17 13.03
C ALA A 261 -44.75 9.69 12.64
N ARG A 262 -45.63 9.91 13.63
CA ARG A 262 -46.96 10.48 13.44
C ARG A 262 -47.17 11.45 14.59
N GLN A 263 -47.54 12.69 14.25
CA GLN A 263 -47.95 13.76 15.17
C GLN A 263 -46.86 14.78 15.55
N LYS A 264 -46.47 15.62 14.59
CA LYS A 264 -46.41 17.07 14.83
C LYS A 264 -46.43 17.85 13.51
N ASP A 265 -47.14 18.96 13.56
CA ASP A 265 -47.24 20.05 12.59
C ASP A 265 -48.17 19.86 11.39
N SER A 266 -49.46 19.78 11.73
CA SER A 266 -50.52 20.44 10.96
C SER A 266 -50.28 21.96 10.95
N ARG A 267 -49.47 22.43 10.01
CA ARG A 267 -49.45 23.83 9.57
C ARG A 267 -49.85 23.79 8.11
N GLU A 268 -51.05 24.30 7.85
CA GLU A 268 -51.64 24.42 6.51
C GLU A 268 -50.64 25.11 5.59
N GLN A 269 -50.07 24.33 4.67
CA GLN A 269 -49.26 24.81 3.57
C GLN A 269 -50.10 24.60 2.31
N PRO A 270 -50.26 25.64 1.45
CA PRO A 270 -51.12 25.55 0.28
C PRO A 270 -50.66 24.42 -0.63
N ASP A 271 -51.64 23.64 -1.05
CA ASP A 271 -51.56 22.51 -1.96
C ASP A 271 -51.18 23.00 -3.37
N ASP A 272 -49.88 23.20 -3.61
CA ASP A 272 -49.34 23.44 -4.95
C ASP A 272 -48.82 22.11 -5.52
N SER A 273 -49.82 21.32 -5.89
CA SER A 273 -49.69 20.07 -6.62
C SER A 273 -48.99 20.25 -7.99
N THR A 274 -48.27 19.20 -8.40
CA THR A 274 -47.86 18.86 -9.78
C THR A 274 -46.51 19.35 -10.34
N GLY A 275 -45.40 18.94 -9.71
CA GLY A 275 -44.10 18.86 -10.38
C GLY A 275 -43.55 17.42 -10.31
N PRO A 276 -43.26 16.73 -11.44
CA PRO A 276 -42.74 15.38 -11.38
C PRO A 276 -41.33 15.37 -10.77
N PRO A 277 -41.04 14.51 -9.75
CA PRO A 277 -39.80 14.52 -8.98
C PRO A 277 -38.54 14.10 -9.78
N TRP A 278 -38.70 13.76 -11.05
CA TRP A 278 -37.63 13.28 -11.94
C TRP A 278 -37.01 14.38 -12.82
N GLY A 279 -37.58 15.59 -12.83
CA GLY A 279 -37.18 16.67 -13.74
C GLY A 279 -35.71 17.10 -13.58
N SER A 280 -35.19 17.13 -12.36
CA SER A 280 -33.81 17.54 -12.08
C SER A 280 -32.78 16.49 -12.53
N HIS A 281 -33.07 15.20 -12.35
CA HIS A 281 -32.17 14.12 -12.77
C HIS A 281 -32.12 13.96 -14.29
N LEU A 282 -33.25 14.09 -14.98
CA LEU A 282 -33.31 14.06 -16.44
C LEU A 282 -32.65 15.29 -17.08
N ALA A 283 -32.83 16.48 -16.50
CA ALA A 283 -32.15 17.70 -16.96
C ALA A 283 -30.63 17.61 -16.80
N ASN A 284 -30.15 17.05 -15.69
CA ASN A 284 -28.72 16.85 -15.48
C ASN A 284 -28.13 15.80 -16.43
N ALA A 285 -28.88 14.72 -16.71
CA ALA A 285 -28.46 13.70 -17.65
C ALA A 285 -28.43 14.23 -19.11
N SER A 286 -29.42 15.00 -19.51
CA SER A 286 -29.47 15.58 -20.86
C SER A 286 -28.37 16.63 -21.07
N LEU A 287 -28.08 17.46 -20.06
CA LEU A 287 -26.97 18.40 -20.09
C LEU A 287 -25.63 17.67 -20.25
N PHE A 288 -25.41 16.57 -19.53
CA PHE A 288 -24.19 15.77 -19.63
C PHE A 288 -24.00 15.19 -21.04
N VAL A 289 -25.07 14.66 -21.65
CA VAL A 289 -25.02 14.14 -23.03
C VAL A 289 -24.70 15.25 -24.04
N LEU A 290 -25.29 16.44 -23.88
CA LEU A 290 -25.02 17.60 -24.74
C LEU A 290 -23.57 18.10 -24.64
N VAL A 291 -23.04 18.21 -23.42
CA VAL A 291 -21.64 18.62 -23.18
C VAL A 291 -20.68 17.58 -23.77
N TYR A 292 -20.95 16.29 -23.57
CA TYR A 292 -20.10 15.23 -24.12
C TYR A 292 -20.12 15.21 -25.66
N ALA A 293 -21.30 15.34 -26.27
CA ALA A 293 -21.45 15.36 -27.72
C ALA A 293 -20.74 16.57 -28.35
N SER A 294 -20.86 17.75 -27.74
CA SER A 294 -20.19 18.97 -28.20
C SER A 294 -18.67 18.88 -28.07
N MET A 295 -18.15 18.37 -26.95
CA MET A 295 -16.71 18.11 -26.81
C MET A 295 -16.19 17.14 -27.89
N ARG A 296 -16.93 16.08 -28.18
CA ARG A 296 -16.53 15.09 -29.20
C ARG A 296 -16.47 15.69 -30.60
N LEU A 297 -17.42 16.56 -30.94
CA LEU A 297 -17.41 17.30 -32.21
C LEU A 297 -16.24 18.28 -32.30
N LEU A 298 -15.93 19.00 -31.22
CA LEU A 298 -14.77 19.90 -31.16
C LEU A 298 -13.47 19.12 -31.37
N PHE A 299 -13.31 17.96 -30.74
CA PHE A 299 -12.14 17.10 -30.95
C PHE A 299 -12.04 16.60 -32.39
N ALA A 300 -13.15 16.20 -33.01
CA ALA A 300 -13.17 15.77 -34.41
C ALA A 300 -12.79 16.91 -35.37
N MET A 301 -13.30 18.12 -35.13
CA MET A 301 -12.94 19.30 -35.93
C MET A 301 -11.48 19.70 -35.73
N TRP A 302 -10.98 19.67 -34.50
CA TRP A 302 -9.56 19.95 -34.20
C TRP A 302 -8.63 18.96 -34.89
N HIS A 303 -8.97 17.67 -34.84
CA HIS A 303 -8.21 16.64 -35.56
C HIS A 303 -8.29 16.82 -37.08
N HIS A 304 -9.42 17.26 -37.64
CA HIS A 304 -9.51 17.54 -39.07
C HIS A 304 -8.74 18.81 -39.47
N TYR A 305 -8.64 19.80 -38.58
CA TYR A 305 -7.91 21.05 -38.84
C TYR A 305 -6.39 20.87 -38.80
N ASN A 306 -5.86 20.10 -37.85
CA ASN A 306 -4.41 19.91 -37.71
C ASN A 306 -3.80 18.92 -38.72
N TYR A 307 -4.61 18.10 -39.39
CA TYR A 307 -4.16 17.10 -40.35
C TYR A 307 -4.47 17.48 -41.81
N ARG A 308 -4.77 18.75 -42.08
CA ARG A 308 -4.75 19.35 -43.42
C ARG A 308 -3.57 20.30 -43.54
#